data_AF-A0AAV5LUW0-F1
#
_entry.id   AF-A0AAV5LUW0-F1
#
_cell.length_a   1.000
_cell.length_b   1.000
_cell.length_c   1.000
_cell.angle_alpha   90.00
_cell.angle_beta   90.00
_cell.angle_gamma   90.00
#
_symmetry.space_group_name_H-M   'P 1'
#
loop_
_entity.id
_entity.type
_entity.pdbx_description
1 polymer ?
#
loop_
_entity_poly.entity_id
_entity_poly.type
_entity_poly.pdbx_seq_one_letter_code
_entity_poly.pdbx_strand_id
1 'polypeptide(L)'
;MQDLAVDKIVEAGIGLVHPDQAGDFYDSMHSHLAKFGVTGVKVDVIHTLEYVSEDYGGRVELAKAYYDGLSRSLEKNFKGTGIISSMQQCNYFFFLGTKQISMGRVGDDLWFQDPNGDPMGVYWLQGDMFQSDHCCAKFHAGSHAICGGPVYLSDSLGGHDFKLIKKLVFPDGTIPKCQRFALPTRDCLFVNPLFDKKSLLKFWNFNKHGGVVGAFNCQGAGWDPKEQRILGRPKCWVRRNPGLGSSNLGVLGSSNPGVLGSPGSLNPGAGAVFLRTQ
;
A
#
# COMPACT_ATOMS: atom_id res chain seq x y z
N MET A 1 -13.06 -20.43 -5.18
CA MET A 1 -12.95 -19.59 -6.39
C MET A 1 -11.93 -20.26 -7.29
N GLN A 2 -12.14 -20.32 -8.60
CA GLN A 2 -11.03 -20.66 -9.52
C GLN A 2 -10.09 -19.47 -9.50
N ASP A 3 -8.91 -19.66 -8.94
CA ASP A 3 -7.82 -18.72 -9.15
C ASP A 3 -7.18 -19.10 -10.49
N LEU A 4 -7.46 -18.28 -11.51
CA LEU A 4 -6.96 -18.52 -12.86
C LEU A 4 -5.44 -18.64 -12.92
N ALA A 5 -4.70 -17.93 -12.05
CA ALA A 5 -3.25 -18.04 -12.04
C ALA A 5 -2.79 -19.38 -11.46
N VAL A 6 -3.37 -19.80 -10.33
CA VAL A 6 -3.06 -21.09 -9.69
C VAL A 6 -3.48 -22.25 -10.58
N ASP A 7 -4.70 -22.21 -11.13
CA ASP A 7 -5.24 -23.25 -12.00
C ASP A 7 -4.35 -23.42 -13.25
N LYS A 8 -3.87 -22.31 -13.83
CA LYS A 8 -2.96 -22.35 -14.99
C LYS A 8 -1.57 -22.86 -14.63
N ILE A 9 -1.06 -22.57 -13.44
CA ILE A 9 0.20 -23.15 -12.95
C ILE A 9 0.07 -24.67 -12.81
N VAL A 10 -1.05 -25.16 -12.27
CA VAL A 10 -1.32 -26.60 -12.12
C VAL A 10 -1.48 -27.28 -13.49
N GLU A 11 -2.17 -26.63 -14.43
CA GLU A 11 -2.42 -27.17 -15.77
C GLU A 11 -1.16 -27.18 -16.65
N ALA A 12 -0.38 -26.09 -16.67
CA ALA A 12 0.71 -25.89 -17.62
C ALA A 12 2.11 -26.10 -17.03
N GLY A 13 2.23 -26.21 -15.70
CA GLY A 13 3.51 -26.24 -15.01
C GLY A 13 4.25 -24.90 -15.02
N ILE A 14 5.44 -24.90 -14.43
CA ILE A 14 6.31 -23.72 -14.33
C ILE A 14 7.59 -23.99 -15.14
N GLY A 15 7.83 -23.16 -16.15
CA GLY A 15 9.12 -23.14 -16.85
C GLY A 15 10.12 -22.27 -16.10
N LEU A 16 11.37 -22.73 -16.03
CA LEU A 16 12.49 -21.98 -15.45
C LEU A 16 13.56 -21.76 -16.53
N VAL A 17 13.96 -20.50 -16.73
CA VAL A 17 15.16 -20.18 -17.52
C VAL A 17 16.38 -20.49 -16.66
N HIS A 18 17.41 -21.11 -17.25
CA HIS A 18 18.64 -21.42 -16.51
C HIS A 18 19.19 -20.15 -15.82
N PRO A 19 19.61 -20.20 -14.53
CA PRO A 19 19.98 -19.02 -13.75
C PRO A 19 21.05 -18.14 -14.40
N ASP A 20 22.00 -18.75 -15.12
CA ASP A 20 23.04 -18.03 -15.87
C ASP A 20 22.49 -17.11 -16.96
N GLN A 21 21.26 -17.36 -17.42
CA GLN A 21 20.55 -16.58 -18.46
C GLN A 21 19.44 -15.70 -17.88
N ALA A 22 19.26 -15.64 -16.55
CA ALA A 22 18.21 -14.84 -15.94
C ALA A 22 18.30 -13.34 -16.29
N GLY A 23 19.54 -12.82 -16.39
CA GLY A 23 19.77 -11.44 -16.83
C GLY A 23 19.32 -11.20 -18.27
N ASP A 24 19.68 -12.09 -19.19
CA ASP A 24 19.33 -11.97 -20.61
C ASP A 24 17.82 -12.12 -20.82
N PHE A 25 17.18 -13.01 -20.06
CA PHE A 25 15.73 -13.17 -20.05
C PHE A 25 15.01 -11.86 -19.70
N TYR A 26 15.37 -11.23 -18.58
CA TYR A 26 14.77 -9.95 -18.18
C TYR A 26 15.14 -8.81 -19.12
N ASP A 27 16.38 -8.73 -19.60
CA ASP A 27 16.82 -7.66 -20.50
C ASP A 27 16.13 -7.74 -21.87
N SER A 28 15.98 -8.94 -22.43
CA SER A 28 15.26 -9.16 -23.70
C SER A 28 13.82 -8.65 -23.61
N MET A 29 13.10 -9.02 -22.54
CA MET A 29 11.73 -8.57 -22.32
C MET A 29 11.65 -7.06 -22.06
N HIS A 30 12.45 -6.53 -21.13
CA HIS A 30 12.37 -5.13 -20.73
C HIS A 30 12.87 -4.16 -21.80
N SER A 31 13.92 -4.51 -22.54
CA SER A 31 14.41 -3.68 -23.66
C SER A 31 13.39 -3.60 -24.79
N HIS A 32 12.69 -4.69 -25.08
CA HIS A 32 11.57 -4.69 -26.02
C HIS A 32 10.46 -3.74 -25.54
N LEU A 33 10.01 -3.85 -24.29
CA LEU A 33 8.99 -2.98 -23.72
C LEU A 33 9.43 -1.50 -23.73
N ALA A 34 10.67 -1.22 -23.33
CA ALA A 34 11.23 0.13 -23.32
C ALA A 34 11.28 0.76 -24.72
N LYS A 35 11.55 -0.05 -25.77
CA LYS A 35 11.51 0.41 -27.18
C LYS A 35 10.13 0.94 -27.59
N PHE A 36 9.06 0.44 -26.99
CA PHE A 36 7.69 0.91 -27.21
C PHE A 36 7.22 1.96 -26.19
N GLY A 37 8.14 2.53 -25.40
CA GLY A 37 7.85 3.63 -24.48
C GLY A 37 7.33 3.21 -23.10
N VAL A 38 7.34 1.91 -22.78
CA VAL A 38 7.04 1.44 -21.42
C VAL A 38 8.14 1.91 -20.46
N THR A 39 7.75 2.46 -19.32
CA THR A 39 8.70 3.07 -18.35
C THR A 39 8.92 2.24 -17.10
N GLY A 40 8.31 1.07 -17.01
CA GLY A 40 8.44 0.18 -15.86
C GLY A 40 7.56 -1.05 -15.96
N VAL A 41 7.70 -1.95 -14.99
CA VAL A 41 7.02 -3.24 -14.95
C VAL A 41 6.43 -3.54 -13.57
N LYS A 42 5.34 -4.29 -13.54
CA LYS A 42 4.88 -4.98 -12.33
C LYS A 42 5.41 -6.42 -12.37
N VAL A 43 6.26 -6.80 -11.42
CA VAL A 43 6.75 -8.18 -11.30
C VAL A 43 5.91 -8.87 -10.24
N ASP A 44 5.20 -9.91 -10.66
CA ASP A 44 4.32 -10.70 -9.82
C ASP A 44 4.84 -12.13 -9.66
N VAL A 45 4.42 -12.82 -8.61
CA VAL A 45 4.62 -14.27 -8.45
C VAL A 45 6.11 -14.70 -8.50
N ILE A 46 7.06 -13.78 -8.26
CA ILE A 46 8.51 -14.08 -8.34
C ILE A 46 8.94 -15.14 -7.32
N HIS A 47 8.16 -15.32 -6.26
CA HIS A 47 8.45 -16.31 -5.24
C HIS A 47 8.32 -17.76 -5.74
N THR A 48 7.68 -17.98 -6.88
CA THR A 48 7.57 -19.30 -7.50
C THR A 48 8.93 -19.94 -7.79
N LEU A 49 10.01 -19.15 -7.85
CA LEU A 49 11.39 -19.64 -7.88
C LEU A 49 11.69 -20.65 -6.75
N GLU A 50 11.08 -20.55 -5.57
CA GLU A 50 11.30 -21.51 -4.49
C GLU A 50 10.88 -22.93 -4.89
N TYR A 51 9.77 -23.09 -5.63
CA TYR A 51 9.24 -24.39 -6.04
C TYR A 51 10.09 -25.09 -7.11
N VAL A 52 10.98 -24.37 -7.80
CA VAL A 52 11.78 -24.89 -8.91
C VAL A 52 13.28 -24.80 -8.64
N SER A 53 13.67 -24.74 -7.37
CA SER A 53 15.04 -24.44 -6.95
C SER A 53 15.93 -25.64 -6.63
N GLU A 54 15.38 -26.86 -6.63
CA GLU A 54 16.05 -28.08 -6.17
C GLU A 54 17.43 -28.29 -6.83
N ASP A 55 17.49 -28.17 -8.16
CA ASP A 55 18.71 -28.43 -8.93
C ASP A 55 19.65 -27.20 -9.07
N TYR A 56 19.31 -26.06 -8.45
CA TYR A 56 19.97 -24.78 -8.68
C TYR A 56 20.59 -24.17 -7.42
N GLY A 57 21.11 -25.02 -6.53
CA GLY A 57 21.68 -24.58 -5.25
C GLY A 57 20.63 -24.16 -4.22
N GLY A 58 19.37 -24.59 -4.43
CA GLY A 58 18.24 -24.25 -3.60
C GLY A 58 17.76 -22.81 -3.77
N ARG A 59 16.70 -22.48 -3.02
CA ARG A 59 15.97 -21.21 -3.14
C ARG A 59 16.83 -19.95 -3.02
N VAL A 60 17.96 -20.01 -2.31
CA VAL A 60 18.84 -18.85 -2.09
C VAL A 60 19.65 -18.52 -3.34
N GLU A 61 20.36 -19.50 -3.90
CA GLU A 61 21.24 -19.25 -5.04
C GLU A 61 20.44 -18.94 -6.30
N LEU A 62 19.32 -19.63 -6.52
CA LEU A 62 18.42 -19.31 -7.62
C LEU A 62 17.83 -17.89 -7.49
N ALA A 63 17.37 -17.51 -6.29
CA ALA A 63 16.83 -16.17 -6.07
C ALA A 63 17.89 -15.07 -6.30
N LYS A 64 19.15 -15.28 -5.87
CA LYS A 64 20.24 -14.32 -6.13
C LYS A 64 20.42 -14.05 -7.62
N ALA A 65 20.48 -15.10 -8.44
CA ALA A 65 20.66 -14.97 -9.89
C ALA A 65 19.50 -14.18 -10.53
N TYR A 66 18.26 -14.51 -10.15
CA TYR A 66 17.07 -13.86 -10.69
C TYR A 66 16.91 -12.41 -10.21
N TYR A 67 17.12 -12.12 -8.92
CA TYR A 67 17.06 -10.74 -8.40
C TYR A 67 18.18 -9.86 -8.97
N ASP A 68 19.39 -10.41 -9.18
CA ASP A 68 20.48 -9.67 -9.84
C ASP A 68 20.14 -9.37 -11.30
N GLY A 69 19.71 -10.38 -12.06
CA GLY A 69 19.29 -10.21 -13.46
C GLY A 69 18.14 -9.20 -13.61
N LEU A 70 17.14 -9.29 -12.74
CA LEU A 70 16.04 -8.34 -12.68
C LEU A 70 16.55 -6.93 -12.40
N SER A 71 17.38 -6.77 -11.36
CA SER A 71 17.91 -5.46 -10.96
C SER A 71 18.71 -4.80 -12.09
N ARG A 72 19.63 -5.53 -12.73
CA ARG A 72 20.41 -5.02 -13.86
C ARG A 72 19.53 -4.61 -15.04
N SER A 73 18.51 -5.40 -15.35
CA SER A 73 17.57 -5.07 -16.42
C SER A 73 16.74 -3.82 -16.12
N LEU A 74 16.31 -3.62 -14.86
CA LEU A 74 15.58 -2.42 -14.44
C LEU A 74 16.45 -1.16 -14.48
N GLU A 75 17.69 -1.25 -14.00
CA GLU A 75 18.67 -0.16 -14.05
C GLU A 75 18.88 0.31 -15.49
N LYS A 76 19.09 -0.65 -16.40
CA LYS A 76 19.34 -0.40 -17.82
C LYS A 76 18.12 0.17 -18.55
N ASN A 77 16.94 -0.42 -18.38
CA ASN A 77 15.78 -0.15 -19.24
C ASN A 77 14.79 0.86 -18.64
N PHE A 78 14.71 0.97 -17.31
CA PHE A 78 13.67 1.76 -16.61
C PHE A 78 14.23 2.72 -15.56
N LYS A 79 15.48 3.18 -15.74
CA LYS A 79 16.18 4.11 -14.83
C LYS A 79 16.22 3.60 -13.38
N GLY A 80 16.13 2.27 -13.20
CA GLY A 80 16.14 1.60 -11.91
C GLY A 80 14.88 1.75 -11.04
N THR A 81 13.96 2.66 -11.35
CA THR A 81 12.84 2.98 -10.44
C THR A 81 11.47 2.56 -10.97
N GLY A 82 11.39 2.14 -12.24
CA GLY A 82 10.16 1.65 -12.86
C GLY A 82 9.80 0.21 -12.47
N ILE A 83 9.64 -0.08 -11.18
CA ILE A 83 9.15 -1.40 -10.72
C ILE A 83 8.04 -1.28 -9.69
N ILE A 84 6.97 -2.04 -9.92
CA ILE A 84 5.98 -2.41 -8.92
C ILE A 84 6.23 -3.86 -8.54
N SER A 85 6.41 -4.10 -7.25
CA SER A 85 6.76 -5.41 -6.74
C SER A 85 5.60 -6.05 -6.01
N SER A 86 5.06 -7.07 -6.66
CA SER A 86 3.83 -7.75 -6.30
C SER A 86 4.15 -9.18 -5.86
N MET A 87 3.44 -9.66 -4.83
CA MET A 87 3.66 -11.00 -4.25
C MET A 87 5.10 -11.29 -3.78
N GLN A 88 5.77 -10.32 -3.17
CA GLN A 88 7.15 -10.45 -2.69
C GLN A 88 7.28 -10.58 -1.17
N GLN A 89 6.27 -11.14 -0.50
CA GLN A 89 6.24 -11.31 0.95
C GLN A 89 7.07 -12.50 1.43
N CYS A 90 8.32 -12.60 1.00
CA CYS A 90 9.25 -13.61 1.48
C CYS A 90 10.53 -12.94 2.01
N ASN A 91 11.21 -13.62 2.92
CA ASN A 91 12.46 -13.10 3.51
C ASN A 91 13.51 -12.78 2.43
N TYR A 92 13.53 -13.52 1.31
CA TYR A 92 14.46 -13.29 0.20
C TYR A 92 14.28 -11.93 -0.45
N PHE A 93 13.05 -11.46 -0.60
CA PHE A 93 12.80 -10.13 -1.13
C PHE A 93 13.47 -9.06 -0.27
N PHE A 94 13.29 -9.14 1.06
CA PHE A 94 13.87 -8.19 2.00
C PHE A 94 15.40 -8.11 1.92
N PHE A 95 16.08 -9.24 1.67
CA PHE A 95 17.54 -9.30 1.62
C PHE A 95 18.14 -9.07 0.21
N LEU A 96 17.44 -9.51 -0.85
CA LEU A 96 17.99 -9.56 -2.21
C LEU A 96 17.31 -8.58 -3.17
N GLY A 97 15.98 -8.41 -3.06
CA GLY A 97 15.21 -7.54 -3.94
C GLY A 97 15.32 -6.06 -3.59
N THR A 98 15.47 -5.72 -2.31
CA THR A 98 15.46 -4.33 -1.82
C THR A 98 16.64 -3.46 -2.28
N LYS A 99 17.67 -4.06 -2.89
CA LYS A 99 18.78 -3.32 -3.52
C LYS A 99 18.26 -2.38 -4.61
N GLN A 100 17.37 -2.87 -5.47
CA GLN A 100 16.81 -2.10 -6.59
C GLN A 100 15.33 -1.78 -6.40
N ILE A 101 14.62 -2.64 -5.66
CA ILE A 101 13.19 -2.57 -5.50
C ILE A 101 12.88 -1.87 -4.17
N SER A 102 12.49 -0.60 -4.27
CA SER A 102 12.21 0.24 -3.08
C SER A 102 10.85 -0.05 -2.41
N MET A 103 10.06 -0.97 -2.95
CA MET A 103 8.67 -1.20 -2.52
C MET A 103 8.32 -2.69 -2.65
N GLY A 104 7.73 -3.29 -1.62
CA GLY A 104 7.11 -4.60 -1.69
C GLY A 104 5.66 -4.51 -1.24
N ARG A 105 4.76 -5.25 -1.90
CA ARG A 105 3.36 -5.37 -1.45
C ARG A 105 3.31 -6.03 -0.07
N VAL A 106 2.60 -5.39 0.87
CA VAL A 106 2.40 -5.89 2.24
C VAL A 106 0.93 -6.29 2.38
N GLY A 107 0.59 -7.49 1.94
CA GLY A 107 -0.79 -7.98 1.89
C GLY A 107 -1.09 -8.83 0.65
N ASP A 108 -2.17 -9.60 0.71
CA ASP A 108 -2.76 -10.17 -0.50
C ASP A 108 -3.38 -9.07 -1.37
N ASP A 109 -3.88 -9.41 -2.56
CA ASP A 109 -4.54 -8.46 -3.46
C ASP A 109 -5.75 -7.78 -2.78
N LEU A 110 -5.84 -6.45 -2.91
CA LEU A 110 -6.97 -5.71 -2.35
C LEU A 110 -8.25 -5.90 -3.19
N TRP A 111 -9.17 -6.70 -2.67
CA TRP A 111 -10.49 -6.93 -3.29
C TRP A 111 -11.61 -6.15 -2.58
N PHE A 112 -12.26 -5.24 -3.31
CA PHE A 112 -13.41 -4.45 -2.81
C PHE A 112 -14.74 -5.19 -2.86
N GLN A 113 -14.85 -6.20 -3.72
CA GLN A 113 -16.06 -6.99 -3.94
C GLN A 113 -15.78 -8.50 -3.82
N ASP A 114 -14.93 -8.90 -2.88
CA ASP A 114 -14.81 -10.34 -2.61
C ASP A 114 -16.11 -10.84 -1.94
N PRO A 115 -16.87 -11.76 -2.57
CA PRO A 115 -18.05 -12.37 -1.95
C PRO A 115 -17.73 -13.18 -0.70
N ASN A 116 -16.46 -13.56 -0.49
CA ASN A 116 -15.95 -14.21 0.71
C ASN A 116 -15.07 -13.30 1.57
N GLY A 117 -14.93 -12.01 1.21
CA GLY A 117 -14.10 -10.97 1.84
C GLY A 117 -12.67 -11.38 2.22
N ASP A 118 -11.62 -10.77 1.66
CA ASP A 118 -10.30 -10.79 2.33
C ASP A 118 -10.51 -10.30 3.78
N PRO A 119 -10.36 -11.17 4.80
CA PRO A 119 -10.66 -10.85 6.20
C PRO A 119 -9.82 -9.68 6.74
N MET A 120 -8.80 -9.26 6.00
CA MET A 120 -7.88 -8.19 6.33
C MET A 120 -7.89 -7.03 5.30
N GLY A 121 -8.30 -7.29 4.05
CA GLY A 121 -8.29 -6.43 2.86
C GLY A 121 -8.67 -4.96 3.07
N VAL A 122 -9.88 -4.73 3.58
CA VAL A 122 -10.53 -3.41 3.58
C VAL A 122 -9.85 -2.38 4.49
N TYR A 123 -9.02 -2.82 5.44
CA TYR A 123 -8.35 -1.96 6.42
C TYR A 123 -6.85 -1.86 6.23
N TRP A 124 -6.31 -2.45 5.16
CA TRP A 124 -4.90 -2.36 4.88
C TRP A 124 -4.52 -0.94 4.47
N LEU A 125 -3.62 -0.39 5.27
CA LEU A 125 -3.14 0.97 5.16
C LEU A 125 -1.88 1.08 4.29
N GLN A 126 -1.36 -0.05 3.81
CA GLN A 126 -0.11 -0.10 3.06
C GLN A 126 -0.19 -1.15 1.94
N GLY A 127 0.23 -0.75 0.74
CA GLY A 127 0.90 -1.66 -0.19
C GLY A 127 0.21 -1.94 -1.52
N ASP A 128 -1.06 -1.58 -1.71
CA ASP A 128 -1.80 -1.88 -2.95
C ASP A 128 -2.52 -0.66 -3.53
N MET A 129 -3.12 -0.81 -4.70
CA MET A 129 -3.92 0.22 -5.38
C MET A 129 -5.20 0.51 -4.61
N PHE A 130 -5.81 1.68 -4.80
CA PHE A 130 -7.16 1.93 -4.27
C PHE A 130 -8.10 2.54 -5.32
N GLN A 131 -9.40 2.37 -5.08
CA GLN A 131 -10.45 2.98 -5.88
C GLN A 131 -10.92 4.30 -5.25
N SER A 132 -10.86 5.40 -6.01
CA SER A 132 -11.17 6.75 -5.54
C SER A 132 -12.68 7.04 -5.41
N ASP A 133 -13.52 6.26 -6.11
CA ASP A 133 -14.98 6.28 -6.00
C ASP A 133 -15.54 5.28 -4.98
N HIS A 134 -14.68 4.45 -4.38
CA HIS A 134 -15.08 3.47 -3.39
C HIS A 134 -15.59 4.13 -2.09
N CYS A 135 -16.48 3.45 -1.36
CA CYS A 135 -17.05 3.99 -0.13
C CYS A 135 -15.99 4.27 0.97
N CYS A 136 -14.86 3.55 0.94
CA CYS A 136 -13.70 3.75 1.82
C CYS A 136 -12.60 4.63 1.21
N ALA A 137 -12.80 5.24 0.03
CA ALA A 137 -11.73 5.92 -0.72
C ALA A 137 -10.99 6.99 0.10
N LYS A 138 -11.70 7.77 0.92
CA LYS A 138 -11.09 8.80 1.79
C LYS A 138 -10.13 8.21 2.83
N PHE A 139 -10.46 7.02 3.32
CA PHE A 139 -9.64 6.30 4.29
C PHE A 139 -8.34 5.83 3.63
N HIS A 140 -8.44 5.15 2.48
CA HIS A 140 -7.27 4.74 1.70
C HIS A 140 -6.42 5.93 1.28
N ALA A 141 -7.03 7.00 0.76
CA ALA A 141 -6.32 8.23 0.41
C ALA A 141 -5.54 8.81 1.60
N GLY A 142 -6.16 8.92 2.77
CA GLY A 142 -5.48 9.37 3.99
C GLY A 142 -4.32 8.46 4.40
N SER A 143 -4.47 7.15 4.19
CA SER A 143 -3.41 6.18 4.44
C SER A 143 -2.22 6.33 3.50
N HIS A 144 -2.49 6.40 2.19
CA HIS A 144 -1.47 6.61 1.17
C HIS A 144 -0.71 7.92 1.39
N ALA A 145 -1.38 8.97 1.88
CA ALA A 145 -0.73 10.25 2.20
C ALA A 145 0.32 10.14 3.32
N ILE A 146 0.12 9.26 4.31
CA ILE A 146 1.06 9.07 5.43
C ILE A 146 2.02 7.92 5.22
N CYS A 147 1.71 6.93 4.37
CA CYS A 147 2.46 5.67 4.29
C CYS A 147 3.92 5.84 3.86
N GLY A 148 4.22 6.88 3.07
CA GLY A 148 5.54 7.12 2.47
C GLY A 148 5.80 6.33 1.18
N GLY A 149 4.85 5.48 0.79
CA GLY A 149 4.87 4.67 -0.42
C GLY A 149 4.23 5.37 -1.63
N PRO A 150 4.02 4.63 -2.73
CA PRO A 150 3.42 5.14 -3.94
C PRO A 150 1.90 5.26 -3.78
N VAL A 151 1.28 5.96 -4.73
CA VAL A 151 -0.17 6.10 -4.84
C VAL A 151 -0.58 5.56 -6.21
N TYR A 152 -1.23 4.38 -6.21
CA TYR A 152 -1.76 3.76 -7.42
C TYR A 152 -3.29 3.70 -7.34
N LEU A 153 -3.95 4.02 -8.45
CA LEU A 153 -5.41 3.99 -8.56
C LEU A 153 -5.83 2.83 -9.45
N SER A 154 -6.93 2.17 -9.10
CA SER A 154 -7.54 1.07 -9.87
C SER A 154 -8.99 1.37 -10.26
N ASP A 155 -9.32 2.66 -10.39
CA ASP A 155 -10.63 3.13 -10.83
C ASP A 155 -10.94 2.64 -12.24
N SER A 156 -12.23 2.40 -12.51
CA SER A 156 -12.70 2.22 -13.88
C SER A 156 -12.56 3.52 -14.68
N LEU A 157 -12.43 3.41 -16.01
CA LEU A 157 -12.38 4.56 -16.90
C LEU A 157 -13.62 5.46 -16.67
N GLY A 158 -13.37 6.74 -16.35
CA GLY A 158 -14.42 7.71 -16.04
C GLY A 158 -14.94 7.69 -14.60
N GLY A 159 -14.53 6.73 -13.77
CA GLY A 159 -14.93 6.58 -12.36
C GLY A 159 -14.10 7.41 -11.36
N HIS A 160 -13.22 8.29 -11.83
CA HIS A 160 -12.30 9.00 -10.94
C HIS A 160 -12.99 10.09 -10.09
N ASP A 161 -12.86 10.02 -8.76
CA ASP A 161 -13.12 11.16 -7.88
C ASP A 161 -11.93 12.12 -7.90
N PHE A 162 -11.89 13.00 -8.91
CA PHE A 162 -10.86 14.03 -9.03
C PHE A 162 -10.80 14.97 -7.82
N LYS A 163 -11.89 15.15 -7.07
CA LYS A 163 -11.89 16.01 -5.87
C LYS A 163 -11.11 15.35 -4.73
N LEU A 164 -11.17 14.03 -4.61
CA LEU A 164 -10.35 13.28 -3.66
C LEU A 164 -8.90 13.18 -4.13
N ILE A 165 -8.67 12.81 -5.40
CA ILE A 165 -7.32 12.63 -5.97
C ILE A 165 -6.51 13.92 -5.86
N LYS A 166 -7.11 15.09 -6.15
CA LYS A 166 -6.45 16.40 -6.01
C LYS A 166 -5.96 16.72 -4.60
N LYS A 167 -6.43 16.02 -3.57
CA LYS A 167 -5.93 16.19 -2.20
C LYS A 167 -4.63 15.42 -1.93
N LEU A 168 -4.29 14.47 -2.79
CA LEU A 168 -3.07 13.65 -2.69
C LEU A 168 -1.93 14.19 -3.54
N VAL A 169 -2.15 15.25 -4.30
CA VAL A 169 -1.16 15.83 -5.23
C VAL A 169 -1.01 17.32 -4.98
N PHE A 170 0.19 17.84 -5.21
CA PHE A 170 0.44 19.26 -5.30
C PHE A 170 -0.13 19.83 -6.61
N PRO A 171 -0.32 21.16 -6.71
CA PRO A 171 -0.81 21.80 -7.93
C PRO A 171 0.06 21.54 -9.18
N ASP A 172 1.34 21.23 -9.00
CA ASP A 172 2.28 20.87 -10.07
C ASP A 172 2.22 19.39 -10.49
N GLY A 173 1.31 18.61 -9.89
CA GLY A 173 1.13 17.19 -10.15
C GLY A 173 2.07 16.27 -9.37
N THR A 174 3.00 16.82 -8.56
CA THR A 174 3.88 16.00 -7.73
C THR A 174 3.15 15.47 -6.50
N ILE A 175 3.56 14.29 -6.00
CA ILE A 175 2.96 13.66 -4.82
C ILE A 175 3.79 14.03 -3.57
N PRO A 176 3.19 14.63 -2.52
CA PRO A 176 3.85 14.76 -1.22
C PRO A 176 4.15 13.37 -0.65
N LYS A 177 5.43 13.09 -0.38
CA LYS A 177 5.87 11.84 0.24
C LYS A 177 6.42 12.09 1.63
N CYS A 178 6.02 11.25 2.57
CA CYS A 178 6.71 11.14 3.85
C CYS A 178 8.09 10.48 3.65
N GLN A 179 9.03 10.79 4.55
CA GLN A 179 10.44 10.37 4.45
C GLN A 179 10.69 8.95 4.96
N ARG A 180 9.80 8.42 5.81
CA ARG A 180 9.92 7.07 6.39
C ARG A 180 8.69 6.26 6.05
N PHE A 181 8.64 5.04 6.56
CA PHE A 181 7.42 4.24 6.58
C PHE A 181 6.53 4.67 7.74
N ALA A 182 5.21 4.69 7.52
CA ALA A 182 4.26 4.95 8.59
C ALA A 182 4.33 3.85 9.65
N LEU A 183 4.48 4.25 10.91
CA LEU A 183 4.51 3.33 12.05
C LEU A 183 3.31 3.60 12.98
N PRO A 184 2.70 2.57 13.58
CA PRO A 184 1.67 2.79 14.58
C PRO A 184 2.24 3.59 15.76
N THR A 185 1.43 4.48 16.34
CA THR A 185 1.82 5.15 17.58
C THR A 185 1.87 4.13 18.72
N ARG A 186 2.73 4.40 19.71
CA ARG A 186 3.00 3.47 20.83
C ARG A 186 1.72 3.00 21.54
N ASP A 187 0.73 3.88 21.66
CA ASP A 187 -0.52 3.59 22.35
C ASP A 187 -1.50 2.73 21.53
N CYS A 188 -1.22 2.48 20.25
CA CYS A 188 -2.01 1.57 19.40
C CYS A 188 -1.44 0.13 19.34
N LEU A 189 -0.20 -0.11 19.79
CA LEU A 189 0.51 -1.39 19.56
C LEU A 189 -0.19 -2.61 20.16
N PHE A 190 -0.83 -2.46 21.31
CA PHE A 190 -1.46 -3.56 22.06
C PHE A 190 -2.96 -3.36 22.24
N VAL A 191 -3.55 -2.57 21.35
CA VAL A 191 -4.96 -2.23 21.38
C VAL A 191 -5.60 -2.74 20.10
N ASN A 192 -6.83 -3.23 20.19
CA ASN A 192 -7.63 -3.55 19.03
C ASN A 192 -8.53 -2.35 18.66
N PRO A 193 -8.11 -1.46 17.75
CA PRO A 193 -8.88 -0.27 17.37
C PRO A 193 -10.12 -0.59 16.52
N LEU A 194 -10.36 -1.88 16.24
CA LEU A 194 -11.48 -2.32 15.43
C LEU A 194 -12.76 -2.52 16.24
N PHE A 195 -12.64 -2.92 17.51
CA PHE A 195 -13.80 -3.40 18.27
C PHE A 195 -13.92 -2.88 19.71
N ASP A 196 -12.94 -2.12 20.20
CA ASP A 196 -12.96 -1.64 21.59
C ASP A 196 -13.88 -0.42 21.82
N LYS A 197 -14.50 0.12 20.75
CA LYS A 197 -15.39 1.30 20.76
C LYS A 197 -14.76 2.57 21.36
N LYS A 198 -13.45 2.60 21.51
CA LYS A 198 -12.72 3.65 22.23
C LYS A 198 -11.55 4.20 21.42
N SER A 199 -10.74 3.31 20.87
CA SER A 199 -9.44 3.70 20.33
C SER A 199 -9.50 4.04 18.86
N LEU A 200 -8.70 5.03 18.47
CA LEU A 200 -8.40 5.31 17.08
C LEU A 200 -7.10 4.61 16.72
N LEU A 201 -7.03 4.11 15.49
CA LEU A 201 -5.77 3.64 14.93
C LEU A 201 -4.96 4.87 14.49
N LYS A 202 -3.75 5.01 15.00
CA LYS A 202 -2.89 6.16 14.71
C LYS A 202 -1.56 5.72 14.16
N PHE A 203 -1.14 6.42 13.10
CA PHE A 203 0.18 6.29 12.51
C PHE A 203 0.92 7.60 12.61
N TRP A 204 2.24 7.51 12.64
CA TRP A 204 3.11 8.66 12.57
C TRP A 204 4.21 8.45 11.53
N ASN A 205 4.67 9.57 10.97
CA ASN A 205 5.75 9.64 10.00
C ASN A 205 6.40 11.03 10.06
N PHE A 206 7.42 11.28 9.21
CA PHE A 206 8.02 12.58 9.01
C PHE A 206 7.90 13.03 7.56
N ASN A 207 7.73 14.33 7.35
CA ASN A 207 7.98 14.97 6.07
C ASN A 207 9.16 15.94 6.20
N LYS A 208 9.52 16.63 5.12
CA LYS A 208 10.63 17.60 5.10
C LYS A 208 10.49 18.77 6.10
N HIS A 209 9.31 18.98 6.68
CA HIS A 209 8.95 20.11 7.52
C HIS A 209 8.59 19.74 8.97
N GLY A 210 8.50 18.45 9.32
CA GLY A 210 8.14 18.01 10.66
C GLY A 210 7.39 16.69 10.72
N GLY A 211 6.80 16.41 11.88
CA GLY A 211 5.98 15.22 12.11
C GLY A 211 4.68 15.22 11.30
N VAL A 212 4.19 14.02 10.98
CA VAL A 212 2.88 13.78 10.38
C VAL A 212 2.19 12.71 11.21
N VAL A 213 0.92 12.92 11.55
CA VAL A 213 0.10 11.94 12.26
C VAL A 213 -1.18 11.68 11.47
N GLY A 214 -1.51 10.41 11.27
CA GLY A 214 -2.75 9.97 10.66
C GLY A 214 -3.59 9.30 11.75
N ALA A 215 -4.82 9.75 11.94
CA ALA A 215 -5.75 9.17 12.91
C ALA A 215 -6.98 8.64 12.19
N PHE A 216 -7.25 7.35 12.38
CA PHE A 216 -8.23 6.59 11.63
C PHE A 216 -9.22 5.94 12.59
N ASN A 217 -10.51 6.19 12.37
CA ASN A 217 -11.55 5.50 13.09
C ASN A 217 -11.85 4.18 12.38
N CYS A 218 -11.32 3.08 12.91
CA CYS A 218 -11.49 1.75 12.33
C CYS A 218 -12.56 0.92 13.06
N GLN A 219 -13.47 1.57 13.81
CA GLN A 219 -14.43 0.86 14.66
C GLN A 219 -15.51 0.14 13.85
N GLY A 220 -15.85 -1.08 14.28
CA GLY A 220 -16.82 -1.94 13.62
C GLY A 220 -16.34 -2.46 12.27
N ALA A 221 -15.05 -2.40 12.03
CA ALA A 221 -14.44 -2.58 10.75
C ALA A 221 -13.58 -3.85 10.81
N GLY A 222 -14.00 -4.91 10.13
CA GLY A 222 -13.32 -6.21 10.14
C GLY A 222 -14.20 -7.34 9.62
N TRP A 223 -13.67 -8.56 9.66
CA TRP A 223 -14.39 -9.78 9.30
C TRP A 223 -15.60 -9.99 10.22
N ASP A 224 -16.79 -10.14 9.65
CA ASP A 224 -17.97 -10.60 10.37
C ASP A 224 -18.15 -12.11 10.12
N PRO A 225 -17.94 -12.96 11.14
CA PRO A 225 -18.07 -14.40 11.00
C PRO A 225 -19.48 -14.89 10.63
N LYS A 226 -20.53 -14.11 10.94
CA LYS A 226 -21.93 -14.48 10.65
C LYS A 226 -22.26 -14.23 9.19
N GLU A 227 -21.77 -13.12 8.67
CA GLU A 227 -22.03 -12.69 7.29
C GLU A 227 -20.98 -13.21 6.31
N GLN A 228 -19.89 -13.81 6.82
CA GLN A 228 -18.71 -14.28 6.07
C GLN A 228 -18.20 -13.24 5.07
N ARG A 229 -18.13 -11.98 5.53
CA ARG A 229 -17.59 -10.85 4.75
C ARG A 229 -17.04 -9.79 5.68
N ILE A 230 -16.20 -8.93 5.12
CA ILE A 230 -15.82 -7.69 5.81
C ILE A 230 -17.01 -6.73 5.87
N LEU A 231 -17.33 -6.26 7.07
CA LEU A 231 -18.30 -5.18 7.24
C LEU A 231 -17.59 -3.82 7.19
N GLY A 232 -17.54 -3.19 6.02
CA GLY A 232 -17.29 -1.75 5.88
C GLY A 232 -18.61 -0.99 5.85
N ARG A 233 -19.25 -0.70 7.00
CA ARG A 233 -20.53 0.03 6.95
C ARG A 233 -20.28 1.52 6.66
N PRO A 234 -21.06 2.18 5.79
CA PRO A 234 -21.04 3.64 5.66
C PRO A 234 -21.18 4.35 7.01
N LYS A 235 -21.94 3.76 7.94
CA LYS A 235 -22.15 4.23 9.32
C LYS A 235 -20.91 4.10 10.25
N CYS A 236 -19.90 3.31 9.89
CA CYS A 236 -18.58 3.37 10.54
C CYS A 236 -17.85 4.68 10.20
N TRP A 237 -18.25 5.34 9.11
CA TRP A 237 -17.61 6.52 8.54
C TRP A 237 -18.49 7.78 8.59
N VAL A 238 -19.81 7.62 8.78
CA VAL A 238 -20.79 8.70 8.91
C VAL A 238 -20.91 9.13 10.37
N ARG A 239 -20.91 10.45 10.58
CA ARG A 239 -21.13 11.15 11.85
C ARG A 239 -22.19 10.52 12.74
N ARG A 240 -21.82 10.25 13.99
CA ARG A 240 -22.76 10.24 15.11
C ARG A 240 -22.91 11.67 15.67
N ASN A 241 -23.48 12.58 14.87
CA ASN A 241 -24.24 13.77 15.32
C ASN A 241 -24.55 14.71 14.15
N PRO A 242 -25.83 15.05 13.90
CA PRO A 242 -26.23 15.95 12.81
C PRO A 242 -25.95 17.45 13.09
N GLY A 243 -25.36 17.82 14.24
CA GLY A 243 -25.18 19.22 14.68
C GLY A 243 -23.78 19.83 14.56
N LEU A 244 -22.79 19.11 14.02
CA LEU A 244 -21.40 19.62 13.87
C LEU A 244 -21.14 19.93 12.38
N GLY A 245 -20.36 20.96 12.02
CA GLY A 245 -20.14 21.40 10.62
C GLY A 245 -19.06 20.61 9.86
N SER A 246 -19.19 20.44 8.54
CA SER A 246 -18.32 19.66 7.61
C SER A 246 -16.82 19.54 7.98
N SER A 247 -16.24 18.33 7.93
CA SER A 247 -14.80 18.13 8.15
C SER A 247 -13.97 18.35 6.88
N ASN A 248 -12.91 19.15 7.02
CA ASN A 248 -11.85 19.35 6.05
C ASN A 248 -10.72 18.34 6.27
N LEU A 249 -10.02 17.96 5.19
CA LEU A 249 -8.64 17.48 5.33
C LEU A 249 -7.83 18.73 5.73
N GLY A 250 -7.25 18.75 6.93
CA GLY A 250 -6.70 19.97 7.53
C GLY A 250 -5.29 19.79 8.06
N VAL A 251 -4.42 20.76 7.74
CA VAL A 251 -3.10 20.92 8.36
C VAL A 251 -3.28 21.79 9.61
N LEU A 252 -3.01 21.24 10.79
CA LEU A 252 -2.95 21.99 12.05
C LEU A 252 -1.50 22.44 12.26
N GLY A 253 -1.23 23.72 12.06
CA GLY A 253 0.03 24.34 12.43
C GLY A 253 0.01 24.75 13.90
N SER A 254 0.98 24.31 14.71
CA SER A 254 1.21 24.94 16.01
C SER A 254 2.11 26.17 15.84
N SER A 255 1.71 27.27 16.45
CA SER A 255 2.55 28.44 16.68
C SER A 255 2.84 28.53 18.18
N ASN A 256 4.13 28.45 18.51
CA ASN A 256 4.80 28.65 19.81
C ASN A 256 4.57 27.67 20.98
N PRO A 257 5.66 27.26 21.67
CA PRO A 257 5.62 26.43 22.87
C PRO A 257 5.41 27.33 24.09
N GLY A 258 4.21 27.37 24.67
CA GLY A 258 4.04 28.23 25.86
C GLY A 258 2.74 28.16 26.63
N VAL A 259 1.68 27.52 26.13
CA VAL A 259 0.43 27.41 26.90
C VAL A 259 -0.17 26.02 26.70
N LEU A 260 -0.01 25.16 27.71
CA LEU A 260 -0.82 23.95 27.89
C LEU A 260 -2.25 24.39 28.23
N GLY A 261 -3.02 24.71 27.20
CA GLY A 261 -4.48 24.86 27.30
C GLY A 261 -5.14 23.49 27.45
N SER A 262 -6.10 23.41 28.36
CA SER A 262 -6.91 22.23 28.72
C SER A 262 -7.46 21.48 27.49
N PRO A 263 -7.76 20.17 27.59
CA PRO A 263 -8.14 19.35 26.45
C PRO A 263 -9.53 19.76 25.92
N GLY A 264 -9.54 20.69 24.97
CA GLY A 264 -10.70 21.00 24.15
C GLY A 264 -11.04 19.79 23.25
N SER A 265 -12.32 19.44 23.22
CA SER A 265 -12.88 18.26 22.55
C SER A 265 -12.40 18.09 21.11
N LEU A 266 -11.63 17.03 20.86
CA LEU A 266 -11.30 16.57 19.51
C LEU A 266 -12.56 16.04 18.83
N ASN A 267 -13.00 16.72 17.77
CA ASN A 267 -14.12 16.34 16.92
C ASN A 267 -13.85 15.02 16.18
N PRO A 268 -14.69 13.97 16.31
CA PRO A 268 -14.46 12.69 15.65
C PRO A 268 -15.04 12.70 14.23
N GLY A 269 -14.17 12.90 13.25
CA GLY A 269 -14.44 12.62 11.84
C GLY A 269 -13.22 11.97 11.22
N ALA A 270 -13.39 11.04 10.29
CA ALA A 270 -12.27 10.45 9.54
C ALA A 270 -11.57 11.56 8.74
N GLY A 271 -10.45 12.03 9.26
CA GLY A 271 -9.61 13.06 8.69
C GLY A 271 -8.21 12.90 9.22
N ALA A 272 -7.23 12.74 8.34
CA ALA A 272 -5.84 12.86 8.71
C ALA A 272 -5.60 14.30 9.22
N VAL A 273 -5.09 14.42 10.45
CA VAL A 273 -4.72 15.71 11.05
C VAL A 273 -3.22 15.86 10.95
N PHE A 274 -2.75 16.68 10.01
CA PHE A 274 -1.31 16.92 9.85
C PHE A 274 -0.87 17.93 10.91
N LEU A 275 -0.22 17.47 11.98
CA LEU A 275 0.34 18.31 13.03
C LEU A 275 1.74 18.79 12.63
N ARG A 276 1.90 20.07 12.27
CA ARG A 276 3.23 20.66 12.09
C ARG A 276 3.83 20.95 13.46
N THR A 277 4.82 20.17 13.88
CA THR A 277 5.71 20.55 14.99
C THR A 277 6.84 21.37 14.41
N GLN A 278 6.92 22.67 14.76
CA GLN A 278 8.08 23.51 14.47
C GLN A 278 9.30 23.04 15.26
#